data_AF-V5E1Y4-F1
#
_entry.id   AF-V5E1Y4-F1
#
_cell.length_a   1.000
_cell.length_b   1.000
_cell.length_c   1.000
_cell.angle_alpha   90.00
_cell.angle_beta   90.00
_cell.angle_gamma   90.00
#
_symmetry.space_group_name_H-M   'P 1'
#
loop_
_entity.id
_entity.type
_entity.pdbx_description
1 polymer ?
#
loop_
_entity_poly.entity_id
_entity_poly.type
_entity_poly.pdbx_seq_one_letter_code
_entity_poly.pdbx_strand_id
1 'polypeptide(L)'
;MNGHLKSVREFHEALLFPQAGPGTTLQLSDMEIIRYQALLMEAGSEVLKAIKAGEMAEMLVGLVDLAYVALAAIAMQGRDVIDKPVFWQHDGFVLSVMEAVSDKINRCASGSTDQYSEVYCLCIHLVRSFVNADFDKAFQMIHNNNLSRVKKSGESLYGDTDNIRKLKLHKSPDLSECLYE
;
A
#
# COMPACT_ATOMS: atom_id res chain seq x y z
N MET A 1 -1.42 16.84 6.00
CA MET A 1 -1.89 15.84 5.03
C MET A 1 -0.69 15.27 4.29
N ASN A 2 -0.46 13.98 4.50
CA ASN A 2 0.57 13.21 3.80
C ASN A 2 0.36 13.26 2.27
N GLY A 3 1.44 13.46 1.50
CA GLY A 3 1.38 13.60 0.04
C GLY A 3 0.90 12.33 -0.68
N HIS A 4 1.31 11.15 -0.20
CA HIS A 4 0.88 9.86 -0.75
C HIS A 4 -0.59 9.58 -0.45
N LEU A 5 -1.06 9.91 0.76
CA LEU A 5 -2.48 9.79 1.10
C LEU A 5 -3.35 10.67 0.17
N LYS A 6 -2.88 11.87 -0.16
CA LYS A 6 -3.57 12.74 -1.12
C LYS A 6 -3.71 12.07 -2.49
N SER A 7 -2.64 11.46 -2.99
CA SER A 7 -2.66 10.69 -4.24
C SER A 7 -3.63 9.51 -4.19
N VAL A 8 -3.69 8.77 -3.08
CA VAL A 8 -4.66 7.66 -2.95
C VAL A 8 -6.11 8.16 -2.94
N ARG A 9 -6.38 9.30 -2.29
CA ARG A 9 -7.71 9.93 -2.32
C ARG A 9 -8.10 10.39 -3.73
N GLU A 10 -7.17 10.98 -4.47
CA GLU A 10 -7.38 11.33 -5.89
C GLU A 10 -7.73 10.08 -6.73
N PHE A 11 -7.03 8.97 -6.48
CA PHE A 11 -7.32 7.72 -7.17
C PHE A 11 -8.71 7.15 -6.82
N HIS A 12 -9.11 7.20 -5.55
CA HIS A 12 -10.46 6.82 -5.14
C HIS A 12 -11.53 7.70 -5.79
N GLU A 13 -11.32 9.02 -5.84
CA GLU A 13 -12.21 9.97 -6.51
C GLU A 13 -12.35 9.64 -8.00
N ALA A 14 -11.24 9.34 -8.69
CA ALA A 14 -11.25 8.94 -10.10
C ALA A 14 -12.03 7.63 -10.35
N LEU A 15 -12.12 6.76 -9.35
CA LEU A 15 -12.88 5.51 -9.38
C LEU A 15 -14.32 5.64 -8.87
N LEU A 16 -14.72 6.84 -8.40
CA LEU A 16 -15.95 7.07 -7.66
C LEU A 16 -16.07 6.12 -6.45
N PHE A 17 -14.94 5.71 -5.89
CA PHE A 17 -14.92 4.81 -4.75
C PHE A 17 -15.43 5.56 -3.51
N PRO A 18 -16.38 4.98 -2.74
CA PRO A 18 -16.87 5.63 -1.53
C PRO A 18 -15.69 5.93 -0.60
N GLN A 19 -15.56 7.16 -0.10
CA GLN A 19 -14.58 7.49 0.95
C GLN A 19 -15.14 8.59 1.84
N ALA A 20 -14.81 8.55 3.12
CA ALA A 20 -15.29 9.57 4.06
C ALA A 20 -14.55 10.91 3.86
N GLY A 21 -15.26 12.02 4.06
CA GLY A 21 -14.68 13.35 3.89
C GLY A 21 -13.53 13.63 4.86
N PRO A 22 -12.59 14.54 4.53
CA PRO A 22 -11.46 14.82 5.42
C PRO A 22 -11.90 15.20 6.84
N GLY A 23 -11.33 14.56 7.87
CA GLY A 23 -11.63 14.84 9.28
C GLY A 23 -12.87 14.12 9.81
N THR A 24 -13.56 13.33 9.00
CA THR A 24 -14.56 12.38 9.52
C THR A 24 -13.87 11.23 10.25
N THR A 25 -14.57 10.66 11.22
CA THR A 25 -14.13 9.48 11.97
C THR A 25 -15.07 8.33 11.67
N LEU A 26 -15.08 7.87 10.42
CA LEU A 26 -15.81 6.67 10.03
C LEU A 26 -15.01 5.45 10.47
N GLN A 27 -15.67 4.48 11.11
CA GLN A 27 -15.10 3.16 11.31
C GLN A 27 -15.42 2.29 10.10
N LEU A 28 -14.44 1.49 9.67
CA LEU A 28 -14.66 0.49 8.64
C LEU A 28 -15.66 -0.56 9.14
N SER A 29 -16.57 -0.98 8.27
CA SER A 29 -17.39 -2.16 8.49
C SER A 29 -16.53 -3.44 8.50
N ASP A 30 -17.03 -4.51 9.11
CA ASP A 30 -16.34 -5.80 9.15
C ASP A 30 -15.96 -6.31 7.74
N MET A 31 -16.83 -6.09 6.76
CA MET A 31 -16.56 -6.48 5.37
C MET A 31 -15.46 -5.64 4.72
N GLU A 32 -15.35 -4.36 5.05
CA GLU A 32 -14.24 -3.51 4.60
C GLU A 32 -12.93 -3.91 5.28
N ILE A 33 -12.96 -4.24 6.57
CA ILE A 33 -11.79 -4.74 7.29
C ILE A 33 -11.30 -6.04 6.65
N ILE A 34 -12.19 -7.01 6.40
CA ILE A 34 -11.86 -8.28 5.73
C ILE A 34 -11.30 -8.02 4.33
N ARG A 35 -11.88 -7.09 3.58
CA ARG A 35 -11.40 -6.71 2.24
C ARG A 35 -9.98 -6.15 2.28
N TYR A 36 -9.70 -5.17 3.13
CA TYR A 36 -8.36 -4.60 3.23
C TYR A 36 -7.36 -5.61 3.80
N GLN A 37 -7.77 -6.47 4.74
CA GLN A 37 -6.93 -7.55 5.23
C GLN A 37 -6.51 -8.49 4.10
N ALA A 38 -7.46 -8.91 3.25
CA ALA A 38 -7.17 -9.77 2.11
C ALA A 38 -6.17 -9.11 1.13
N LEU A 39 -6.36 -7.83 0.83
CA LEU A 39 -5.47 -7.06 -0.05
C LEU A 39 -4.07 -6.89 0.53
N LEU A 40 -3.96 -6.59 1.82
CA LEU A 40 -2.67 -6.48 2.52
C LEU A 40 -1.93 -7.81 2.53
N MET A 41 -2.61 -8.91 2.82
CA MET A 41 -2.02 -10.25 2.77
C MET A 41 -1.54 -10.61 1.37
N GLU A 42 -2.28 -10.20 0.34
CA GLU A 42 -1.90 -10.40 -1.04
C GLU A 42 -0.64 -9.61 -1.42
N ALA A 43 -0.59 -8.31 -1.11
CA ALA A 43 0.58 -7.48 -1.37
C ALA A 43 1.80 -7.93 -0.54
N GLY A 44 1.59 -8.28 0.72
CA GLY A 44 2.63 -8.84 1.59
C GLY A 44 3.19 -10.15 1.04
N SER A 45 2.36 -11.03 0.48
CA SER A 45 2.82 -12.26 -0.17
C SER A 45 3.75 -11.99 -1.35
N GLU A 46 3.46 -10.98 -2.19
CA GLU A 46 4.34 -10.59 -3.29
C GLU A 46 5.68 -10.03 -2.79
N VAL A 47 5.69 -9.24 -1.71
CA VAL A 47 6.93 -8.81 -1.05
C VAL A 47 7.79 -10.01 -0.63
N LEU A 48 7.18 -11.01 0.02
CA LEU A 48 7.91 -12.20 0.47
C LEU A 48 8.43 -13.06 -0.68
N LYS A 49 7.68 -13.16 -1.78
CA LYS A 49 8.11 -13.85 -3.00
C LYS A 49 9.31 -13.15 -3.65
N ALA A 50 9.25 -11.83 -3.78
CA ALA A 50 10.34 -11.03 -4.34
C ALA A 50 11.61 -11.12 -3.47
N ILE A 51 11.44 -11.03 -2.15
CA ILE A 51 12.50 -11.27 -1.16
C ILE A 51 13.16 -12.64 -1.38
N LYS A 52 12.35 -13.70 -1.49
CA LYS A 52 12.85 -15.06 -1.72
C LYS A 52 13.59 -15.18 -3.06
N ALA A 53 13.15 -14.45 -4.09
CA ALA A 53 13.77 -14.42 -5.40
C ALA A 53 15.03 -13.54 -5.49
N GLY A 54 15.24 -12.64 -4.52
CA GLY A 54 16.33 -11.66 -4.55
C GLY A 54 16.08 -10.51 -5.54
N GLU A 55 14.83 -10.27 -5.92
CA GLU A 55 14.47 -9.29 -6.96
C GLU A 55 14.14 -7.93 -6.33
N MET A 56 15.14 -7.06 -6.20
CA MET A 56 15.01 -5.76 -5.50
C MET A 56 13.93 -4.84 -6.11
N ALA A 57 13.80 -4.81 -7.44
CA ALA A 57 12.76 -4.03 -8.11
C ALA A 57 11.35 -4.55 -7.77
N GLU A 58 11.16 -5.86 -7.72
CA GLU A 58 9.87 -6.46 -7.35
C GLU A 58 9.60 -6.32 -5.84
N MET A 59 10.63 -6.33 -5.00
CA MET A 59 10.48 -5.99 -3.57
C MET A 59 9.98 -4.55 -3.41
N LEU A 60 10.54 -3.62 -4.18
CA LEU A 60 10.11 -2.22 -4.19
C LEU A 60 8.65 -2.09 -4.63
N VAL A 61 8.26 -2.75 -5.74
CA VAL A 61 6.86 -2.78 -6.21
C VAL A 61 5.94 -3.29 -5.10
N GLY A 62 6.26 -4.45 -4.51
CA GLY A 62 5.43 -5.04 -3.45
C GLY A 62 5.30 -4.16 -2.21
N LEU A 63 6.39 -3.50 -1.78
CA LEU A 63 6.36 -2.61 -0.62
C LEU A 63 5.55 -1.34 -0.89
N VAL A 64 5.62 -0.77 -2.09
CA VAL A 64 4.82 0.40 -2.47
C VAL A 64 3.35 0.02 -2.62
N ASP A 65 3.03 -1.13 -3.21
CA ASP A 65 1.65 -1.63 -3.30
C ASP A 65 1.06 -1.88 -1.90
N LEU A 66 1.83 -2.48 -1.00
CA LEU A 66 1.43 -2.69 0.38
C LEU A 66 1.13 -1.35 1.10
N ALA A 67 1.99 -0.35 0.91
CA ALA A 67 1.77 1.01 1.40
C ALA A 67 0.52 1.65 0.80
N TYR A 68 0.29 1.47 -0.51
CA TYR A 68 -0.88 2.00 -1.22
C TYR A 68 -2.19 1.43 -0.66
N VAL A 69 -2.24 0.11 -0.40
CA VAL A 69 -3.40 -0.56 0.22
C VAL A 69 -3.65 -0.04 1.63
N ALA A 70 -2.61 0.12 2.45
CA ALA A 70 -2.75 0.66 3.80
C ALA A 70 -3.30 2.10 3.78
N LEU A 71 -2.78 2.95 2.90
CA LEU A 71 -3.28 4.31 2.70
C LEU A 71 -4.72 4.34 2.18
N ALA A 72 -5.12 3.38 1.34
CA ALA A 72 -6.49 3.28 0.86
C ALA A 72 -7.47 3.03 2.02
N ALA A 73 -7.12 2.15 2.97
CA ALA A 73 -7.93 1.93 4.17
C ALA A 73 -8.03 3.17 5.07
N ILE A 74 -6.97 3.98 5.14
CA ILE A 74 -6.98 5.27 5.88
C ILE A 74 -7.85 6.30 5.15
N ALA A 75 -7.76 6.37 3.82
CA ALA A 75 -8.56 7.27 3.00
C ALA A 75 -10.05 7.01 3.17
N MET A 76 -10.47 5.74 3.21
CA MET A 76 -11.86 5.35 3.48
C MET A 76 -12.42 5.93 4.77
N GLN A 77 -11.60 5.97 5.82
CA GLN A 77 -12.00 6.42 7.15
C GLN A 77 -12.04 7.95 7.27
N GLY A 78 -11.55 8.70 6.27
CA GLY A 78 -11.46 10.16 6.29
C GLY A 78 -10.32 10.71 7.17
N ARG A 79 -9.48 9.83 7.73
CA ARG A 79 -8.39 10.15 8.67
C ARG A 79 -7.08 10.47 7.94
N ASP A 80 -6.10 11.01 8.67
CA ASP A 80 -4.73 11.27 8.16
C ASP A 80 -3.77 10.17 8.65
N VAL A 81 -2.60 10.09 8.03
CA VAL A 81 -1.53 9.18 8.45
C VAL A 81 -0.99 9.63 9.80
N ILE A 82 -0.84 8.68 10.73
CA ILE A 82 -0.19 8.91 12.02
C ILE A 82 1.26 8.44 11.89
N ASP A 83 2.20 9.38 11.90
CA ASP A 83 3.61 9.03 11.84
C ASP A 83 4.00 8.26 13.12
N LYS A 84 4.53 7.05 12.95
CA LYS A 84 4.94 6.18 14.04
C LYS A 84 6.39 5.78 13.89
N PRO A 85 7.16 5.76 14.99
CA PRO A 85 8.51 5.22 14.96
C PRO A 85 8.45 3.74 14.56
N VAL A 86 9.27 3.37 13.58
CA VAL A 86 9.44 1.98 13.15
C VAL A 86 10.55 1.36 13.99
N PHE A 87 10.17 0.50 14.92
CA PHE A 87 11.11 -0.30 15.69
C PHE A 87 11.35 -1.61 14.96
N TRP A 88 12.37 -1.63 14.12
CA TRP A 88 12.91 -2.83 13.48
C TRP A 88 14.37 -2.97 13.85
N GLN A 89 14.79 -4.20 14.19
CA GLN A 89 16.19 -4.52 14.40
C GLN A 89 16.81 -4.79 13.02
N HIS A 90 17.67 -3.87 12.56
CA HIS A 90 18.46 -4.05 11.36
C HIS A 90 19.57 -5.07 11.61
N ASP A 91 19.20 -6.34 11.72
CA ASP A 91 20.11 -7.46 11.92
C ASP A 91 20.64 -8.03 10.58
N GLY A 92 20.14 -7.51 9.46
CA GLY A 92 20.51 -7.94 8.11
C GLY A 92 19.82 -9.23 7.68
N PHE A 93 18.92 -9.79 8.49
CA PHE A 93 18.22 -11.02 8.18
C PHE A 93 16.88 -10.74 7.51
N VAL A 94 16.69 -11.38 6.35
CA VAL A 94 15.42 -11.40 5.60
C VAL A 94 14.24 -11.89 6.46
N LEU A 95 14.49 -12.79 7.41
CA LEU A 95 13.46 -13.30 8.33
C LEU A 95 12.87 -12.19 9.19
N SER A 96 13.69 -11.24 9.65
CA SER A 96 13.24 -10.12 10.48
C SER A 96 12.35 -9.15 9.68
N VAL A 97 12.60 -9.03 8.37
CA VAL A 97 11.70 -8.29 7.46
C VAL A 97 10.38 -9.04 7.30
N MET A 98 10.41 -10.36 7.08
CA MET A 98 9.20 -11.19 6.96
C MET A 98 8.33 -11.11 8.21
N GLU A 99 8.94 -11.23 9.40
CA GLU A 99 8.26 -11.14 10.69
C GLU A 99 7.63 -9.76 10.89
N ALA A 100 8.38 -8.68 10.64
CA ALA A 100 7.87 -7.32 10.77
C ALA A 100 6.69 -7.05 9.84
N VAL A 101 6.80 -7.39 8.55
CA VAL A 101 5.73 -7.20 7.57
C VAL A 101 4.49 -8.00 7.98
N SER A 102 4.69 -9.26 8.37
CA SER A 102 3.59 -10.16 8.75
C SER A 102 2.88 -9.71 10.03
N ASP A 103 3.60 -9.29 11.07
CA ASP A 103 3.04 -8.75 12.31
C ASP A 103 2.20 -7.49 12.03
N LYS A 104 2.73 -6.53 11.25
CA LYS A 104 2.00 -5.29 10.95
C LYS A 104 0.75 -5.53 10.10
N ILE A 105 0.83 -6.41 9.11
CA ILE A 105 -0.36 -6.81 8.32
C ILE A 105 -1.41 -7.48 9.23
N ASN A 106 -1.00 -8.36 10.14
CA ASN A 106 -1.95 -9.05 11.02
C ASN A 106 -2.70 -8.08 11.95
N ARG A 107 -2.02 -7.05 12.48
CA ARG A 107 -2.65 -6.04 13.35
C ARG A 107 -3.72 -5.18 12.65
N CYS A 108 -3.68 -5.10 11.32
CA CYS A 108 -4.69 -4.40 10.53
C CYS A 108 -6.08 -5.07 10.59
N ALA A 109 -6.17 -6.31 11.07
CA ALA A 109 -7.45 -6.98 11.34
C ALA A 109 -8.30 -6.24 12.40
N SER A 110 -7.71 -5.31 13.16
CA SER A 110 -8.44 -4.41 14.06
C SER A 110 -9.24 -3.31 13.35
N GLY A 111 -8.97 -3.05 12.06
CA GLY A 111 -9.58 -1.93 11.31
C GLY A 111 -9.08 -0.54 11.72
N SER A 112 -8.12 -0.44 12.65
CA SER A 112 -7.65 0.84 13.17
C SER A 112 -6.71 1.55 12.20
N THR A 113 -6.95 2.85 11.99
CA THR A 113 -6.06 3.77 11.24
C THR A 113 -4.61 3.73 11.75
N ASP A 114 -4.42 3.56 13.05
CA ASP A 114 -3.09 3.43 13.66
C ASP A 114 -2.31 2.25 13.08
N GLN A 115 -2.97 1.10 12.91
CA GLN A 115 -2.32 -0.13 12.45
C GLN A 115 -2.02 -0.05 10.95
N TYR A 116 -2.92 0.55 10.16
CA TYR A 116 -2.63 0.85 8.75
C TYR A 116 -1.48 1.85 8.60
N SER A 117 -1.39 2.86 9.48
CA SER A 117 -0.28 3.82 9.47
C SER A 117 1.05 3.14 9.81
N GLU A 118 1.05 2.16 10.72
CA GLU A 118 2.24 1.36 11.04
C GLU A 118 2.74 0.55 9.83
N VAL A 119 1.85 -0.04 9.03
CA VAL A 119 2.23 -0.71 7.76
C VAL A 119 2.86 0.30 6.80
N TYR A 120 2.21 1.44 6.59
CA TYR A 120 2.72 2.49 5.71
C TYR A 120 4.12 2.98 6.12
N CYS A 121 4.32 3.30 7.40
CA CYS A 121 5.63 3.74 7.92
C CYS A 121 6.68 2.62 7.78
N LEU A 122 6.32 1.36 8.03
CA LEU A 122 7.21 0.22 7.83
C LEU A 122 7.66 0.09 6.37
N CYS A 123 6.74 0.24 5.41
CA CYS A 123 7.07 0.18 3.98
C CYS A 123 8.08 1.25 3.57
N ILE A 124 7.89 2.51 4.01
CA ILE A 124 8.85 3.59 3.75
C ILE A 124 10.22 3.24 4.33
N HIS A 125 10.22 2.75 5.57
CA HIS A 125 11.46 2.38 6.26
C HIS A 125 12.19 1.29 5.49
N LEU A 126 11.53 0.17 5.19
CA LEU A 126 12.12 -0.95 4.44
C LEU A 126 12.60 -0.54 3.05
N VAL A 127 11.85 0.30 2.33
CA VAL A 127 12.29 0.78 1.02
C VAL A 127 13.58 1.59 1.13
N ARG A 128 13.69 2.47 2.14
CA ARG A 128 14.88 3.32 2.32
C ARG A 128 16.07 2.57 2.92
N SER A 129 15.86 1.70 3.89
CA SER A 129 16.94 1.07 4.67
C SER A 129 17.31 -0.33 4.20
N PHE A 130 16.36 -1.09 3.65
CA PHE A 130 16.58 -2.48 3.23
C PHE A 130 16.70 -2.60 1.70
N VAL A 131 15.78 -1.99 0.96
CA VAL A 131 15.84 -2.00 -0.52
C VAL A 131 16.82 -0.98 -1.08
N ASN A 132 17.15 0.06 -0.29
CA ASN A 132 17.98 1.20 -0.70
C ASN A 132 17.42 1.93 -1.92
N ALA A 133 16.19 2.44 -1.80
CA ALA A 133 15.48 3.06 -2.92
C ALA A 133 14.68 4.32 -2.55
N ASP A 134 14.34 5.10 -3.57
CA ASP A 134 13.48 6.28 -3.49
C ASP A 134 12.01 5.89 -3.41
N PHE A 135 11.47 5.85 -2.19
CA PHE A 135 10.06 5.53 -1.96
C PHE A 135 9.11 6.53 -2.64
N ASP A 136 9.42 7.82 -2.60
CA ASP A 136 8.49 8.87 -3.04
C ASP A 136 8.37 8.83 -4.57
N LYS A 137 9.50 8.65 -5.27
CA LYS A 137 9.53 8.44 -6.72
C LYS A 137 8.80 7.16 -7.11
N ALA A 138 9.09 6.04 -6.44
CA ALA A 138 8.45 4.76 -6.70
C ALA A 138 6.92 4.82 -6.52
N PHE A 139 6.48 5.46 -5.44
CA PHE A 139 5.05 5.67 -5.17
C PHE A 139 4.38 6.47 -6.28
N GLN A 140 5.00 7.57 -6.72
CA GLN A 140 4.47 8.39 -7.82
C GLN A 140 4.38 7.61 -9.13
N MET A 141 5.36 6.76 -9.45
CA MET A 141 5.30 5.91 -10.65
C MET A 141 4.15 4.93 -10.60
N ILE A 142 3.94 4.23 -9.48
CA ILE A 142 2.79 3.33 -9.30
C ILE A 142 1.48 4.11 -9.38
N HIS A 143 1.38 5.24 -8.70
CA HIS A 143 0.17 6.06 -8.70
C HIS A 143 -0.20 6.57 -10.11
N ASN A 144 0.77 7.11 -10.85
CA ASN A 144 0.56 7.57 -12.23
C ASN A 144 0.16 6.43 -13.16
N ASN A 145 0.78 5.25 -13.01
CA ASN A 145 0.38 4.05 -13.74
C ASN A 145 -1.09 3.72 -13.47
N ASN A 146 -1.49 3.69 -12.20
CA ASN A 146 -2.86 3.40 -11.77
C ASN A 146 -3.87 4.41 -12.33
N LEU A 147 -3.62 5.72 -12.21
CA LEU A 147 -4.49 6.76 -12.78
C LEU A 147 -4.60 6.68 -14.30
N SER A 148 -3.49 6.42 -15.00
CA SER A 148 -3.50 6.31 -16.47
C SER A 148 -4.40 5.15 -16.95
N ARG A 149 -4.48 4.08 -16.15
CA ARG A 149 -5.33 2.92 -16.43
C ARG A 149 -6.81 3.23 -16.24
N VAL A 150 -7.17 3.98 -15.20
CA VAL A 150 -8.55 4.42 -14.96
C VAL A 150 -9.05 5.25 -16.15
N LYS A 151 -8.22 6.18 -16.65
CA LYS A 151 -8.57 7.02 -17.82
C LYS A 151 -8.72 6.21 -19.11
N LYS A 152 -7.92 5.16 -19.31
CA LYS A 152 -7.98 4.29 -20.51
C LYS A 152 -9.16 3.32 -20.48
N SER A 153 -9.62 2.89 -19.30
CA SER A 153 -10.64 1.86 -19.16
C SER A 153 -12.07 2.34 -19.40
N GLY A 154 -12.32 3.65 -19.58
CA GLY A 154 -13.60 4.24 -19.98
C GLY A 154 -14.82 3.74 -19.19
N GLU A 155 -15.20 4.45 -18.11
CA GLU A 155 -16.48 4.37 -17.40
C GLU A 155 -17.08 2.97 -17.15
N SER A 156 -17.00 2.53 -15.88
CA SER A 156 -17.87 1.57 -15.17
C SER A 156 -17.07 0.54 -14.36
N LEU A 157 -16.34 1.01 -13.34
CA LEU A 157 -15.89 0.15 -12.23
C LEU A 157 -16.90 0.11 -11.08
N TYR A 158 -18.12 0.61 -11.30
CA TYR A 158 -19.19 0.61 -10.32
C TYR A 158 -19.98 -0.69 -10.38
N GLY A 159 -19.99 -1.44 -9.29
CA GLY A 159 -20.89 -2.59 -9.10
C GLY A 159 -20.25 -3.86 -8.58
N ASP A 160 -18.92 -3.96 -8.55
CA ASP A 160 -18.26 -5.19 -8.11
C ASP A 160 -17.16 -4.86 -7.09
N THR A 161 -17.43 -5.18 -5.83
CA THR A 161 -16.46 -5.11 -4.73
C THR A 161 -15.19 -5.93 -5.01
N ASP A 162 -15.22 -6.80 -6.02
CA ASP A 162 -14.10 -7.59 -6.56
C ASP A 162 -13.17 -6.83 -7.54
N ASN A 163 -13.46 -5.58 -7.91
CA ASN A 163 -12.64 -4.88 -8.91
C ASN A 163 -11.21 -4.49 -8.46
N ILE A 164 -10.89 -4.52 -7.16
CA ILE A 164 -9.48 -4.40 -6.73
C ILE A 164 -8.69 -5.67 -7.11
N ARG A 165 -9.32 -6.85 -7.20
CA ARG A 165 -8.66 -8.03 -7.78
C ARG A 165 -8.39 -7.86 -9.28
N LYS A 166 -9.19 -7.08 -10.01
CA LYS A 166 -8.91 -6.76 -11.43
C LYS A 166 -7.74 -5.76 -11.61
N LEU A 167 -7.30 -5.06 -10.57
CA LEU A 167 -6.06 -4.27 -10.62
C LEU A 167 -4.81 -5.16 -10.74
N LYS A 168 -4.86 -6.39 -10.21
CA LYS A 168 -3.74 -7.35 -10.14
C LYS A 168 -3.39 -8.10 -11.43
N LEU A 169 -4.11 -7.89 -12.53
CA LEU A 169 -3.83 -8.61 -13.79
C LEU A 169 -2.95 -7.85 -14.78
N HIS A 170 -2.41 -6.67 -14.45
CA HIS A 170 -1.57 -5.90 -15.39
C HIS A 170 -0.24 -5.46 -14.78
N LYS A 171 0.81 -5.59 -15.60
CA LYS A 171 2.23 -5.39 -15.30
C LYS A 171 2.47 -4.07 -14.55
N SER A 172 3.04 -4.16 -13.35
CA SER A 172 3.55 -3.00 -12.60
C SER A 172 4.58 -2.24 -13.42
N PRO A 173 4.71 -0.91 -13.26
CA PRO A 173 5.78 -0.17 -13.90
C PRO A 173 7.13 -0.70 -13.43
N ASP A 174 8.13 -0.67 -14.31
CA ASP A 174 9.50 -0.98 -13.92
C ASP A 174 10.01 0.13 -12.98
N LEU A 175 10.41 -0.26 -11.76
CA LEU A 175 10.90 0.66 -10.72
C LEU A 175 12.41 0.63 -10.56
N SER A 176 13.15 0.00 -11.49
CA SER A 176 14.61 -0.12 -11.42
C SER A 176 15.30 1.24 -11.28
N GLU A 177 14.76 2.30 -11.89
CA GLU A 177 15.26 3.67 -11.80
C GLU A 177 15.02 4.37 -10.44
N CYS A 178 14.37 3.70 -9.50
CA CYS A 178 14.17 4.19 -8.13
C CYS A 178 15.18 3.58 -7.15
N LEU A 179 15.93 2.55 -7.55
CA LEU A 179 16.97 1.95 -6.73
C LEU A 179 18.20 2.89 -6.71
N TYR A 180 18.80 3.06 -5.53
CA TYR A 180 20.09 3.74 -5.40
C TYR A 180 21.23 2.73 -5.66
N GLU A 181 22.30 3.21 -6.31
CA GLU A 181 23.54 2.44 -6.53
C GLU A 181 24.24 2.06 -5.21
#